data_AF-A0A7W1JN18-F1
#
_entry.id   AF-A0A7W1JN18-F1
#
_cell.length_a   1.000
_cell.length_b   1.000
_cell.length_c   1.000
_cell.angle_alpha   90.00
_cell.angle_beta   90.00
_cell.angle_gamma   90.00
#
_symmetry.space_group_name_H-M   'P 1'
#
loop_
_entity.id
_entity.type
_entity.pdbx_description
1 polymer ?
#
loop_
_entity_poly.entity_id
_entity_poly.type
_entity_poly.pdbx_seq_one_letter_code
_entity_poly.pdbx_strand_id
1 'polypeptide(L)'
;MTCDKAQELFSELHEESISEGLRQAVERHIAECPSCEHTFGVFGSTYRAIADLPAMEVPSDIREHIARRLDHVDWERKQTAPAGKGFRFVLLGVAAALLVGAIVFRGPWSNSGSNGVGANITGAPGTLFKPLETQLVEGSLHIQMVPKEDIRIQVLQGGSDFETLPPRDAKRTRVDIAKASELYDAPLNVIGGTPPALWLKADNETSTTAIFFPQPAVKLANVSEGNLVQTLQALATRHNVTIEARLEDAGPLTERRIDGASLMGNLDDALAGTGLTAKMVSDSLVRIR
;
A
#
# COMPACT_ATOMS: atom_id res chain seq x y z
N MET A 1 34.79 10.80 -12.13
CA MET A 1 33.57 10.14 -11.62
C MET A 1 32.81 11.14 -10.77
N THR A 2 31.48 11.05 -10.68
CA THR A 2 30.67 11.91 -9.80
C THR A 2 30.62 11.34 -8.37
N CYS A 3 30.29 12.18 -7.38
CA CYS A 3 30.20 11.76 -5.97
C CYS A 3 29.17 10.64 -5.78
N ASP A 4 27.97 10.78 -6.36
CA ASP A 4 26.90 9.78 -6.23
C ASP A 4 27.34 8.40 -6.74
N LYS A 5 28.05 8.36 -7.87
CA LYS A 5 28.58 7.12 -8.43
C LYS A 5 29.72 6.52 -7.63
N ALA A 6 30.51 7.35 -6.95
CA ALA A 6 31.50 6.87 -5.99
C ALA A 6 30.82 6.19 -4.80
N GLN A 7 29.80 6.84 -4.23
CA GLN A 7 29.08 6.37 -3.05
C GLN A 7 28.30 5.08 -3.30
N GLU A 8 27.69 4.94 -4.49
CA GLU A 8 27.07 3.68 -4.92
C GLU A 8 28.05 2.51 -4.88
N LEU A 9 29.36 2.76 -5.09
CA LEU A 9 30.42 1.74 -5.18
C LEU A 9 31.19 1.48 -3.87
N PHE A 10 30.81 2.13 -2.76
CA PHE A 10 31.53 1.97 -1.48
C PHE A 10 31.42 0.56 -0.91
N SER A 11 30.27 -0.10 -1.10
CA SER A 11 30.06 -1.47 -0.61
C SER A 11 30.94 -2.46 -1.37
N GLU A 12 30.95 -2.42 -2.71
CA GLU A 12 31.79 -3.32 -3.50
C GLU A 12 33.29 -3.04 -3.33
N LEU A 13 33.67 -1.78 -3.09
CA LEU A 13 35.05 -1.43 -2.77
C LEU A 13 35.47 -2.03 -1.43
N HIS A 14 34.62 -1.97 -0.40
CA HIS A 14 34.92 -2.49 0.93
C HIS A 14 34.93 -4.02 0.99
N GLU A 15 34.06 -4.68 0.24
CA GLU A 15 33.98 -6.14 0.12
C GLU A 15 35.01 -6.74 -0.86
N GLU A 16 35.86 -5.90 -1.46
CA GLU A 16 36.84 -6.26 -2.49
C GLU A 16 36.22 -6.91 -3.75
N SER A 17 34.91 -6.78 -3.96
CA SER A 17 34.15 -7.36 -5.07
C SER A 17 34.11 -6.47 -6.33
N ILE A 18 34.61 -5.23 -6.23
CA ILE A 18 34.71 -4.28 -7.33
C ILE A 18 35.77 -4.68 -8.37
N SER A 19 35.49 -4.42 -9.66
CA SER A 19 36.48 -4.63 -10.74
C SER A 19 37.66 -3.64 -10.64
N GLU A 20 38.85 -4.07 -11.04
CA GLU A 20 40.10 -3.30 -10.89
C GLU A 20 40.05 -1.90 -11.52
N GLY A 21 39.46 -1.76 -12.71
CA GLY A 21 39.33 -0.46 -13.37
C GLY A 21 38.41 0.50 -12.62
N LEU A 22 37.33 -0.01 -12.02
CA LEU A 22 36.43 0.80 -11.19
C LEU A 22 37.06 1.13 -9.84
N ARG A 23 37.77 0.18 -9.23
CA ARG A 23 38.52 0.36 -7.98
C ARG A 23 39.44 1.58 -8.09
N GLN A 24 40.31 1.60 -9.10
CA GLN A 24 41.24 2.72 -9.32
C GLN A 24 40.51 4.06 -9.55
N ALA A 25 39.37 4.03 -10.25
CA ALA A 25 38.58 5.24 -10.48
C ALA A 25 37.93 5.78 -9.19
N VAL A 26 37.45 4.91 -8.31
CA VAL A 26 36.86 5.26 -7.01
C VAL A 26 37.92 5.73 -6.04
N GLU A 27 39.03 5.00 -5.90
CA GLU A 27 40.15 5.37 -5.03
C GLU A 27 40.74 6.73 -5.41
N ARG A 28 40.96 6.98 -6.71
CA ARG A 28 41.40 8.29 -7.18
C ARG A 28 40.40 9.39 -6.81
N HIS A 29 39.10 9.14 -6.97
CA HIS A 29 38.08 10.13 -6.62
C HIS A 29 38.04 10.42 -5.12
N ILE A 30 38.16 9.38 -4.28
CA ILE A 30 38.24 9.51 -2.82
C ILE A 30 39.45 10.37 -2.45
N ALA A 31 40.61 10.14 -3.07
CA ALA A 31 41.82 10.92 -2.83
C ALA A 31 41.72 12.40 -3.26
N GLU A 32 40.95 12.69 -4.32
CA GLU A 32 40.77 14.04 -4.85
C GLU A 32 39.62 14.82 -4.19
N CYS A 33 38.71 14.15 -3.47
CA CYS A 33 37.47 14.73 -2.97
C CYS A 33 37.31 14.55 -1.45
N PRO A 34 37.55 15.60 -0.64
CA PRO A 34 37.50 15.52 0.83
C PRO A 34 36.14 15.06 1.40
N SER A 35 35.02 15.39 0.73
CA SER A 35 33.70 14.94 1.18
C SER A 35 33.50 13.44 0.98
N CYS A 36 33.99 12.88 -0.13
CA CYS A 36 33.94 11.44 -0.40
C CYS A 36 34.90 10.67 0.52
N GLU A 37 36.09 11.22 0.81
CA GLU A 37 37.01 10.67 1.80
C GLU A 37 36.36 10.57 3.19
N HIS A 38 35.76 11.67 3.66
CA HIS A 38 35.06 11.68 4.94
C HIS A 38 33.92 10.67 4.98
N THR A 39 33.08 10.65 3.93
CA THR A 39 31.92 9.74 3.84
C THR A 39 32.36 8.28 3.82
N PHE A 40 33.41 7.94 3.06
CA PHE A 40 33.97 6.59 3.01
C PHE A 40 34.57 6.17 4.37
N GLY A 41 35.22 7.10 5.08
CA GLY A 41 35.71 6.87 6.44
C GLY A 41 34.58 6.55 7.43
N VAL A 42 33.49 7.32 7.38
CA VAL A 42 32.28 7.07 8.21
C VAL A 42 31.66 5.72 7.85
N PHE A 43 31.51 5.41 6.57
CA PHE A 43 31.02 4.13 6.07
C PHE A 43 31.85 2.96 6.62
N GLY A 44 33.17 2.99 6.47
CA GLY A 44 34.05 1.93 6.96
C GLY A 44 34.10 1.82 8.49
N SER A 45 33.87 2.91 9.23
CA SER A 45 33.73 2.84 10.70
C SER A 45 32.41 2.19 11.14
N THR A 46 31.33 2.45 10.41
CA THR A 46 30.01 1.86 10.65
C THR A 46 30.05 0.36 10.37
N TYR A 47 30.69 -0.05 9.27
CA TYR A 47 30.83 -1.46 8.91
C TYR A 47 31.64 -2.24 9.96
N ARG A 48 32.73 -1.67 10.46
CA ARG A 48 33.50 -2.25 11.57
C ARG A 48 32.68 -2.38 12.86
N ALA A 49 31.93 -1.34 13.22
CA ALA A 49 31.07 -1.39 14.41
C ALA A 49 30.01 -2.50 14.31
N ILE A 50 29.47 -2.77 13.12
CA ILE A 50 28.55 -3.89 12.87
C ILE A 50 29.29 -5.22 12.95
N ALA A 51 30.49 -5.33 12.36
CA ALA A 51 31.30 -6.55 12.40
C ALA A 51 31.76 -6.93 13.81
N ASP A 52 31.96 -5.94 14.68
CA ASP A 52 32.33 -6.13 16.09
C ASP A 52 31.14 -6.50 17.00
N LEU A 53 29.91 -6.48 16.48
CA LEU A 53 28.75 -6.94 17.26
C LEU A 53 28.91 -8.43 17.61
N PRO A 54 28.57 -8.82 18.84
CA PRO A 54 28.64 -10.23 19.24
C PRO A 54 27.74 -11.06 18.32
N ALA A 55 28.23 -12.23 17.93
CA ALA A 55 27.44 -13.19 17.18
C ALA A 55 26.14 -13.47 17.94
N MET A 56 25.01 -13.09 17.34
CA MET A 56 23.71 -13.38 17.91
C MET A 56 23.40 -14.86 17.70
N GLU A 57 22.99 -15.56 18.76
CA GLU A 57 22.47 -16.90 18.61
C GLU A 57 21.22 -16.85 17.72
N VAL A 58 21.33 -17.48 16.56
CA VAL A 58 20.23 -17.57 15.60
C VAL A 58 19.21 -18.57 16.16
N PRO A 59 17.95 -18.18 16.38
CA PRO A 59 16.90 -19.09 16.81
C PRO A 59 16.83 -20.32 15.88
N SER A 60 16.72 -21.51 16.47
CA SER A 60 16.75 -22.77 15.71
C SER A 60 15.60 -22.91 14.71
N ASP A 61 14.51 -22.19 14.92
CA ASP A 61 13.30 -22.15 14.10
C ASP A 61 13.36 -21.11 12.96
N ILE A 62 14.36 -20.22 12.93
CA ILE A 62 14.37 -19.13 11.93
C ILE A 62 14.39 -19.65 10.50
N ARG A 63 15.09 -20.76 10.26
CA ARG A 63 15.17 -21.38 8.92
C ARG A 63 13.81 -21.89 8.48
N GLU A 64 13.06 -22.47 9.40
CA GLU A 64 11.70 -22.93 9.15
C GLU A 64 10.75 -21.76 8.89
N HIS A 65 10.85 -20.69 9.68
CA HIS A 65 10.07 -19.47 9.47
C HIS A 65 10.34 -18.81 8.11
N ILE A 66 11.61 -18.71 7.71
CA ILE A 66 11.99 -18.18 6.40
C ILE A 66 11.48 -19.08 5.26
N ALA A 67 11.68 -20.40 5.37
CA ALA A 67 11.19 -21.35 4.37
C ALA A 67 9.67 -21.26 4.20
N ARG A 68 8.92 -21.24 5.30
CA ARG A 68 7.46 -21.11 5.30
C ARG A 68 7.00 -19.79 4.67
N ARG A 69 7.74 -18.70 4.89
CA ARG A 69 7.44 -17.39 4.28
C ARG A 69 7.70 -17.39 2.77
N LEU A 70 8.80 -18.01 2.32
CA LEU A 70 9.10 -18.15 0.89
C LEU A 70 8.09 -19.05 0.19
N ASP A 71 7.72 -20.19 0.80
CA ASP A 71 6.69 -21.09 0.29
C ASP A 71 5.34 -20.40 0.13
N HIS A 72 4.98 -19.53 1.08
CA HIS A 72 3.77 -18.71 1.00
C HIS A 72 3.79 -17.77 -0.21
N VAL A 73 4.89 -17.05 -0.41
CA VAL A 73 5.04 -16.13 -1.56
C VAL A 73 4.98 -16.89 -2.88
N ASP A 74 5.62 -18.06 -2.97
CA ASP A 74 5.56 -18.92 -4.15
C ASP A 74 4.15 -19.47 -4.41
N TRP A 75 3.43 -19.81 -3.35
CA TRP A 75 2.04 -20.24 -3.43
C TRP A 75 1.13 -19.11 -3.91
N GLU A 76 1.23 -17.91 -3.36
CA GLU A 76 0.50 -16.72 -3.80
C GLU A 76 0.81 -16.38 -5.26
N ARG A 77 2.08 -16.45 -5.66
CA ARG A 77 2.51 -16.22 -7.04
C ARG A 77 1.90 -17.23 -8.00
N LYS A 78 1.79 -18.50 -7.59
CA LYS A 78 1.13 -19.55 -8.39
C LYS A 78 -0.38 -19.36 -8.48
N GLN A 79 -1.02 -18.88 -7.41
CA GLN A 79 -2.46 -18.60 -7.42
C GLN A 79 -2.82 -17.36 -8.25
N THR A 80 -1.98 -16.33 -8.18
CA THR A 80 -2.19 -15.06 -8.91
C THR A 80 -1.69 -15.11 -10.35
N ALA A 81 -0.84 -16.09 -10.71
CA ALA A 81 -0.43 -16.28 -12.08
C ALA A 81 -1.67 -16.54 -12.95
N PRO A 82 -1.96 -15.68 -13.96
CA PRO A 82 -3.11 -15.88 -14.82
C PRO A 82 -2.98 -17.26 -15.45
N ALA A 83 -3.95 -18.14 -15.18
CA ALA A 83 -3.98 -19.51 -15.69
C ALA A 83 -3.53 -19.49 -17.16
N GLY A 84 -2.34 -20.03 -17.40
CA GLY A 84 -1.58 -19.75 -18.60
C GLY A 84 -2.44 -19.92 -19.85
N LYS A 85 -2.35 -18.98 -20.80
CA LYS A 85 -3.04 -19.02 -22.10
C LYS A 85 -2.81 -20.34 -22.88
N GLY A 86 -1.90 -21.22 -22.43
CA GLY A 86 -1.65 -22.55 -22.97
C GLY A 86 -2.78 -23.57 -22.76
N PHE A 87 -3.67 -23.42 -21.77
CA PHE A 87 -4.79 -24.37 -21.63
C PHE A 87 -5.92 -24.16 -22.66
N ARG A 88 -5.91 -23.03 -23.38
CA ARG A 88 -6.89 -22.75 -24.45
C ARG A 88 -6.73 -23.65 -25.69
N PHE A 89 -5.57 -24.28 -25.89
CA PHE A 89 -5.35 -25.19 -27.03
C PHE A 89 -5.68 -26.66 -26.73
N VAL A 90 -5.76 -27.07 -25.47
CA VAL A 90 -6.17 -28.45 -25.12
C VAL A 90 -7.68 -28.63 -25.24
N LEU A 91 -8.47 -27.57 -25.02
CA LEU A 91 -9.93 -27.62 -25.19
C LEU A 91 -10.40 -27.61 -26.66
N LEU A 92 -9.55 -27.24 -27.63
CA LEU A 92 -9.89 -27.37 -29.05
C LEU A 92 -9.81 -28.82 -29.57
N GLY A 93 -9.07 -29.70 -28.88
CA GLY A 93 -9.00 -31.13 -29.22
C GLY A 93 -10.21 -31.94 -28.76
N VAL A 94 -10.90 -31.51 -27.70
CA VAL A 94 -12.05 -32.25 -27.12
C VAL A 94 -13.38 -31.85 -27.77
N ALA A 95 -13.48 -30.66 -28.38
CA ALA A 95 -14.68 -30.26 -29.14
C ALA A 95 -14.91 -31.12 -30.39
N ALA A 96 -13.86 -31.67 -31.01
CA ALA A 96 -13.98 -32.59 -32.14
C ALA A 96 -14.52 -33.97 -31.72
N ALA A 97 -14.26 -34.42 -30.48
CA ALA A 97 -14.79 -35.68 -29.96
C ALA A 97 -16.22 -35.54 -29.40
N LEU A 98 -16.59 -34.37 -28.86
CA LEU A 98 -17.95 -34.13 -28.35
C LEU A 98 -19.00 -33.81 -29.42
N LEU A 99 -18.60 -33.32 -30.61
CA LEU A 99 -19.53 -33.13 -31.73
C LEU A 99 -20.09 -34.45 -32.31
N VAL A 100 -19.41 -35.58 -32.08
CA VAL A 100 -19.93 -36.92 -32.44
C VAL A 100 -20.82 -37.50 -31.33
N GLY A 101 -20.68 -37.07 -30.07
CA GLY A 101 -21.49 -37.53 -28.95
C GLY A 101 -22.79 -36.75 -28.69
N ALA A 102 -22.91 -35.53 -29.21
CA ALA A 102 -24.00 -34.60 -28.84
C ALA A 102 -25.32 -34.75 -29.64
N ILE A 103 -25.50 -35.80 -30.46
CA ILE A 103 -26.77 -36.05 -31.16
C ILE A 103 -27.75 -36.94 -30.36
N VAL A 104 -27.32 -37.63 -29.29
CA VAL A 104 -28.17 -38.64 -28.61
C VAL A 104 -28.65 -38.27 -27.21
N PHE A 105 -28.18 -37.21 -26.55
CA PHE A 105 -28.57 -36.93 -25.16
C PHE A 105 -29.02 -35.49 -24.93
N ARG A 106 -30.32 -35.24 -25.17
CA ARG A 106 -31.00 -33.98 -24.83
C ARG A 106 -31.99 -34.26 -23.69
N GLY A 107 -31.56 -33.98 -22.45
CA GLY A 107 -32.34 -34.12 -21.20
C GLY A 107 -31.75 -33.26 -20.08
N PRO A 108 -32.53 -32.86 -19.07
CA PRO A 108 -32.58 -31.48 -18.57
C PRO A 108 -31.46 -31.12 -17.59
N TRP A 109 -30.87 -29.94 -17.79
CA TRP A 109 -29.97 -29.30 -16.84
C TRP A 109 -30.71 -28.95 -15.54
N SER A 110 -30.26 -29.54 -14.45
CA SER A 110 -30.54 -29.12 -13.08
C SER A 110 -29.23 -28.80 -12.36
N ASN A 111 -29.34 -27.82 -11.46
CA ASN A 111 -28.30 -27.10 -10.72
C ASN A 111 -27.28 -27.96 -9.96
N SER A 112 -26.03 -27.51 -9.93
CA SER A 112 -25.07 -27.61 -8.80
C SER A 112 -23.76 -26.90 -9.21
N GLY A 113 -23.06 -26.08 -8.42
CA GLY A 113 -23.28 -25.54 -7.08
C GLY A 113 -22.33 -24.36 -6.90
N SER A 114 -22.84 -23.23 -6.40
CA SER A 114 -22.02 -22.14 -5.88
C SER A 114 -21.61 -22.49 -4.46
N ASN A 115 -20.31 -22.60 -4.22
CA ASN A 115 -19.78 -22.74 -2.86
C ASN A 115 -19.85 -21.38 -2.18
N GLY A 116 -20.56 -21.37 -1.05
CA GLY A 116 -20.93 -20.17 -0.30
C GLY A 116 -19.75 -19.42 0.30
N VAL A 117 -19.68 -18.13 -0.02
CA VAL A 117 -19.14 -17.11 0.87
C VAL A 117 -20.31 -16.66 1.75
N GLY A 118 -20.13 -16.77 3.07
CA GLY A 118 -21.17 -16.53 4.07
C GLY A 118 -21.76 -15.13 3.98
N ALA A 119 -22.99 -15.06 3.48
CA ALA A 119 -23.83 -13.87 3.57
C ALA A 119 -24.42 -13.77 4.98
N ASN A 120 -23.74 -13.07 5.89
CA ASN A 120 -24.43 -12.32 6.94
C ASN A 120 -24.98 -11.03 6.31
N ILE A 121 -26.00 -11.16 5.46
CA ILE A 121 -26.86 -10.06 5.03
C ILE A 121 -28.22 -10.31 5.70
N THR A 122 -28.27 -10.08 7.00
CA THR A 122 -29.50 -9.80 7.73
C THR A 122 -29.61 -8.29 7.87
N GLY A 123 -30.03 -7.63 6.79
CA GLY A 123 -30.22 -6.19 6.72
C GLY A 123 -31.41 -5.86 5.85
N ALA A 124 -32.23 -4.92 6.28
CA ALA A 124 -33.50 -4.53 5.69
C ALA A 124 -33.45 -4.36 4.15
N PRO A 125 -34.56 -4.64 3.42
CA PRO A 125 -34.67 -4.54 1.96
C PRO A 125 -34.59 -3.11 1.38
N GLY A 126 -33.93 -2.16 2.07
CA GLY A 126 -33.89 -0.74 1.69
C GLY A 126 -32.51 -0.17 1.36
N THR A 127 -31.41 -0.88 1.61
CA THR A 127 -30.06 -0.33 1.39
C THR A 127 -29.19 -1.33 0.64
N LEU A 128 -29.46 -1.50 -0.66
CA LEU A 128 -28.51 -2.12 -1.60
C LEU A 128 -27.25 -1.27 -1.81
N PHE A 129 -27.20 -0.05 -1.26
CA PHE A 129 -26.10 0.88 -1.44
C PHE A 129 -25.20 0.87 -0.22
N LYS A 130 -23.97 0.41 -0.43
CA LYS A 130 -22.89 0.47 0.54
C LYS A 130 -21.97 1.63 0.16
N PRO A 131 -21.78 2.65 1.02
CA PRO A 131 -20.82 3.71 0.76
C PRO A 131 -19.40 3.11 0.63
N LEU A 132 -18.48 3.88 0.07
CA LEU A 132 -17.07 3.47 0.01
C LEU A 132 -16.53 3.21 1.42
N GLU A 133 -16.15 1.95 1.65
CA GLU A 133 -15.56 1.45 2.88
C GLU A 133 -14.24 0.78 2.56
N THR A 134 -13.25 0.98 3.42
CA THR A 134 -12.04 0.15 3.40
C THR A 134 -12.13 -0.96 4.45
N GLN A 135 -11.60 -2.13 4.14
CA GLN A 135 -11.46 -3.25 5.06
C GLN A 135 -10.05 -3.82 4.94
N LEU A 136 -9.37 -4.03 6.08
CA LEU A 136 -8.10 -4.74 6.09
C LEU A 136 -8.37 -6.24 6.16
N VAL A 137 -8.12 -6.96 5.07
CA VAL A 137 -8.32 -8.42 4.96
C VAL A 137 -6.97 -9.04 4.65
N GLU A 138 -6.49 -9.91 5.53
CA GLU A 138 -5.23 -10.65 5.33
C GLU A 138 -4.01 -9.75 5.03
N GLY A 139 -3.97 -8.55 5.61
CA GLY A 139 -2.90 -7.57 5.38
C GLY A 139 -3.02 -6.77 4.08
N SER A 140 -4.05 -7.02 3.27
CA SER A 140 -4.41 -6.20 2.11
C SER A 140 -5.54 -5.25 2.46
N LEU A 141 -5.46 -4.01 1.98
CA LEU A 141 -6.54 -3.04 2.15
C LEU A 141 -7.52 -3.18 0.98
N HIS A 142 -8.71 -3.68 1.26
CA HIS A 142 -9.79 -3.81 0.29
C HIS A 142 -10.66 -2.56 0.29
N ILE A 143 -10.92 -2.02 -0.90
CA ILE A 143 -11.94 -0.99 -1.08
C ILE A 143 -13.22 -1.70 -1.50
N GLN A 144 -14.26 -1.54 -0.70
CA GLN A 144 -15.58 -2.09 -0.96
C GLN A 144 -16.62 -0.99 -1.13
N MET A 145 -17.42 -1.08 -2.18
CA MET A 145 -18.62 -0.25 -2.32
C MET A 145 -19.66 -0.91 -3.22
N VAL A 146 -20.91 -0.46 -3.11
CA VAL A 146 -21.97 -0.82 -4.05
C VAL A 146 -22.55 0.47 -4.62
N PRO A 147 -22.15 0.88 -5.84
CA PRO A 147 -22.55 2.17 -6.39
C PRO A 147 -24.00 2.12 -6.91
N LYS A 148 -24.65 3.30 -6.93
CA LYS A 148 -26.02 3.45 -7.48
C LYS A 148 -26.06 3.36 -9.01
N GLU A 149 -25.00 3.80 -9.65
CA GLU A 149 -24.82 3.88 -11.09
C GLU A 149 -23.40 3.42 -11.45
N ASP A 150 -23.12 3.27 -12.74
CA ASP A 150 -21.75 2.98 -13.17
C ASP A 150 -20.86 4.18 -12.87
N ILE A 151 -19.84 3.98 -12.04
CA ILE A 151 -18.91 5.05 -11.66
C ILE A 151 -17.48 4.69 -12.02
N ARG A 152 -16.72 5.70 -12.40
CA ARG A 152 -15.28 5.60 -12.57
C ARG A 152 -14.60 5.98 -11.27
N ILE A 153 -13.70 5.12 -10.80
CA ILE A 153 -12.91 5.32 -9.58
C ILE A 153 -11.45 5.49 -9.98
N GLN A 154 -10.86 6.61 -9.59
CA GLN A 154 -9.45 6.89 -9.82
C GLN A 154 -8.67 6.59 -8.53
N VAL A 155 -7.63 5.77 -8.64
CA VAL A 155 -6.70 5.47 -7.54
C VAL A 155 -5.39 6.21 -7.81
N LEU A 156 -5.00 7.08 -6.89
CA LEU A 156 -3.76 7.85 -6.96
C LEU A 156 -2.89 7.59 -5.73
N GLN A 157 -1.58 7.72 -5.90
CA GLN A 157 -0.55 7.49 -4.88
C GLN A 157 0.35 8.70 -4.69
N GLY A 158 0.68 8.98 -3.43
CA GLY A 158 1.62 10.03 -3.04
C GLY A 158 1.04 11.42 -3.20
N GLY A 159 1.90 12.35 -3.62
CA GLY A 159 1.59 13.78 -3.66
C GLY A 159 2.08 14.51 -2.41
N SER A 160 2.48 15.75 -2.63
CA SER A 160 2.99 16.69 -1.63
C SER A 160 2.27 18.05 -1.70
N ASP A 161 1.56 18.31 -2.81
CA ASP A 161 0.73 19.50 -2.99
C ASP A 161 -0.65 19.27 -2.37
N PHE A 162 -0.75 19.51 -1.06
CA PHE A 162 -1.98 19.34 -0.31
C PHE A 162 -2.97 20.53 -0.46
N GLU A 163 -2.75 21.46 -1.39
CA GLU A 163 -3.71 22.55 -1.66
C GLU A 163 -4.99 22.05 -2.38
N THR A 164 -4.94 20.85 -2.94
CA THR A 164 -6.05 20.25 -3.69
C THR A 164 -6.27 18.78 -3.28
N LEU A 165 -7.49 18.28 -3.50
CA LEU A 165 -7.85 16.90 -3.21
C LEU A 165 -8.42 16.19 -4.46
N PRO A 166 -7.76 15.14 -4.96
CA PRO A 166 -6.41 14.67 -4.61
C PRO A 166 -5.33 15.72 -4.89
N PRO A 167 -4.11 15.58 -4.32
CA PRO A 167 -2.97 16.41 -4.69
C PRO A 167 -2.71 16.42 -6.19
N ARG A 168 -2.37 17.57 -6.78
CA ARG A 168 -2.09 17.71 -8.22
C ARG A 168 -0.92 16.83 -8.68
N ASP A 169 0.05 16.64 -7.80
CA ASP A 169 1.25 15.84 -8.04
C ASP A 169 1.08 14.35 -7.65
N ALA A 170 -0.10 13.94 -7.20
CA ALA A 170 -0.38 12.53 -6.93
C ALA A 170 -0.36 11.72 -8.24
N LYS A 171 0.37 10.61 -8.23
CA LYS A 171 0.50 9.74 -9.40
C LYS A 171 -0.70 8.81 -9.50
N ARG A 172 -1.48 8.95 -10.57
CA ARG A 172 -2.55 7.99 -10.89
C ARG A 172 -1.96 6.62 -11.20
N THR A 173 -2.35 5.60 -10.46
CA THR A 173 -1.84 4.22 -10.59
C THR A 173 -2.85 3.29 -11.23
N ARG A 174 -4.14 3.50 -10.95
CA ARG A 174 -5.23 2.65 -11.46
C ARG A 174 -6.49 3.47 -11.72
N VAL A 175 -7.30 3.00 -12.66
CA VAL A 175 -8.65 3.50 -12.93
C VAL A 175 -9.54 2.29 -13.06
N ASP A 176 -10.57 2.26 -12.23
CA ASP A 176 -11.53 1.17 -12.16
C ASP A 176 -12.93 1.66 -12.58
N ILE A 177 -13.78 0.74 -13.01
CA ILE A 177 -15.20 0.99 -13.29
C ILE A 177 -16.00 0.10 -12.35
N ALA A 178 -16.67 0.71 -11.38
CA ALA A 178 -17.59 0.01 -10.49
C ALA A 178 -18.99 0.03 -11.12
N LYS A 179 -19.57 -1.16 -11.31
CA LYS A 179 -20.87 -1.33 -11.94
C LYS A 179 -22.01 -1.11 -10.96
N ALA A 180 -23.09 -0.48 -11.45
CA ALA A 180 -24.27 -0.20 -10.66
C ALA A 180 -24.79 -1.46 -9.96
N SER A 181 -25.07 -1.38 -8.66
CA SER A 181 -25.61 -2.47 -7.83
C SER A 181 -24.74 -3.73 -7.73
N GLU A 182 -23.50 -3.70 -8.22
CA GLU A 182 -22.52 -4.78 -8.04
C GLU A 182 -21.55 -4.42 -6.90
N LEU A 183 -21.13 -5.43 -6.13
CA LEU A 183 -20.07 -5.23 -5.15
C LEU A 183 -18.76 -4.98 -5.90
N TYR A 184 -18.32 -3.74 -5.85
CA TYR A 184 -16.96 -3.40 -6.19
C TYR A 184 -16.06 -3.74 -5.01
N ASP A 185 -15.18 -4.72 -5.18
CA ASP A 185 -14.12 -5.07 -4.24
C ASP A 185 -12.79 -5.02 -4.99
N ALA A 186 -11.92 -4.11 -4.59
CA ALA A 186 -10.61 -3.99 -5.19
C ALA A 186 -9.52 -4.01 -4.12
N PRO A 187 -8.61 -5.00 -4.15
CA PRO A 187 -7.45 -4.99 -3.29
C PRO A 187 -6.53 -3.83 -3.69
N LEU A 188 -6.06 -3.10 -2.69
CA LEU A 188 -4.94 -2.19 -2.80
C LEU A 188 -3.71 -2.96 -2.33
N ASN A 189 -2.86 -3.34 -3.30
CA ASN A 189 -1.57 -3.94 -2.99
C ASN A 189 -0.66 -2.86 -2.43
N VAL A 190 -0.54 -2.88 -1.10
CA VAL A 190 0.37 -2.03 -0.34
C VAL A 190 1.77 -2.65 -0.41
N ILE A 191 2.42 -2.58 -1.57
CA ILE A 191 3.73 -3.22 -1.80
C ILE A 191 4.84 -2.31 -1.27
N GLY A 192 5.58 -2.79 -0.26
CA GLY A 192 6.74 -2.10 0.32
C GLY A 192 6.53 -1.69 1.78
N GLY A 193 7.63 -1.50 2.52
CA GLY A 193 7.60 -1.33 3.98
C GLY A 193 6.80 -0.12 4.47
N THR A 194 6.62 0.91 3.65
CA THR A 194 5.90 2.15 3.99
C THR A 194 5.20 2.72 2.76
N PRO A 195 3.93 2.39 2.52
CA PRO A 195 3.20 2.91 1.36
C PRO A 195 3.01 4.43 1.44
N PRO A 196 3.03 5.15 0.30
CA PRO A 196 2.61 6.54 0.27
C PRO A 196 1.10 6.65 0.53
N ALA A 197 0.63 7.87 0.83
CA ALA A 197 -0.80 8.15 0.93
C ALA A 197 -1.55 7.70 -0.34
N LEU A 198 -2.75 7.15 -0.16
CA LEU A 198 -3.64 6.76 -1.26
C LEU A 198 -4.83 7.70 -1.36
N TRP A 199 -5.25 7.96 -2.59
CA TRP A 199 -6.37 8.82 -2.90
C TRP A 199 -7.35 8.10 -3.81
N LEU A 200 -8.63 8.13 -3.43
CA LEU A 200 -9.73 7.54 -4.16
C LEU A 200 -10.70 8.66 -4.54
N LYS A 201 -10.85 8.87 -5.85
CA LYS A 201 -11.77 9.86 -6.41
C LYS A 201 -12.76 9.18 -7.33
N ALA A 202 -14.04 9.18 -6.93
CA ALA A 202 -15.13 8.80 -7.82
C ALA A 202 -15.56 10.03 -8.63
N ASP A 203 -15.81 9.87 -9.93
CA ASP A 203 -16.10 10.98 -10.84
C ASP A 203 -17.39 11.74 -10.49
N ASN A 204 -18.35 11.11 -9.80
CA ASN A 204 -19.62 11.72 -9.39
C ASN A 204 -19.66 12.20 -7.93
N GLU A 205 -18.55 12.10 -7.20
CA GLU A 205 -18.49 12.55 -5.79
C GLU A 205 -17.65 13.82 -5.65
N THR A 206 -18.17 14.79 -4.90
CA THR A 206 -17.43 16.00 -4.50
C THR A 206 -16.29 15.67 -3.54
N SER A 207 -16.52 14.71 -2.64
CA SER A 207 -15.53 14.22 -1.69
C SER A 207 -14.44 13.37 -2.34
N THR A 208 -13.28 13.33 -1.71
CA THR A 208 -12.15 12.44 -2.00
C THR A 208 -11.90 11.59 -0.76
N THR A 209 -11.74 10.28 -0.93
CA THR A 209 -11.33 9.42 0.19
C THR A 209 -9.81 9.32 0.19
N ALA A 210 -9.19 9.75 1.29
CA ALA A 210 -7.75 9.69 1.53
C ALA A 210 -7.43 8.58 2.54
N ILE A 211 -6.34 7.87 2.32
CA ILE A 211 -5.85 6.83 3.23
C ILE A 211 -4.40 7.17 3.56
N PHE A 212 -4.18 7.53 4.82
CA PHE A 212 -2.87 7.91 5.35
C PHE A 212 -2.28 6.72 6.11
N PHE A 213 -1.07 6.34 5.71
CA PHE A 213 -0.32 5.25 6.33
C PHE A 213 0.79 5.81 7.22
N PRO A 214 1.16 5.10 8.30
CA PRO A 214 2.26 5.53 9.16
C PRO A 214 3.60 5.54 8.40
N GLN A 215 4.38 6.62 8.56
CA GLN A 215 5.69 6.82 7.92
C GLN A 215 6.83 6.79 8.97
N PRO A 216 7.39 5.61 9.34
CA PRO A 216 8.38 5.46 10.41
C PRO A 216 9.67 6.28 10.24
N ALA A 217 10.00 6.73 9.03
CA ALA A 217 11.22 7.50 8.77
C ALA A 217 11.09 9.01 9.09
N VAL A 218 9.89 9.51 9.38
CA VAL A 218 9.65 10.95 9.58
C VAL A 218 9.65 11.28 11.07
N LYS A 219 10.70 11.97 11.54
CA LYS A 219 10.68 12.59 12.87
C LYS A 219 9.66 13.73 12.85
N LEU A 220 8.57 13.57 13.59
CA LEU A 220 7.54 14.58 13.70
C LEU A 220 7.90 15.59 14.79
N ALA A 221 7.74 16.88 14.46
CA ALA A 221 7.71 17.92 15.47
C ALA A 221 6.42 17.81 16.31
N ASN A 222 6.47 18.32 17.52
CA ASN A 222 5.33 18.41 18.43
C ASN A 222 4.28 19.46 18.00
N VAL A 223 4.69 20.34 17.08
CA VAL A 223 3.82 21.31 16.43
C VAL A 223 3.86 20.99 14.94
N SER A 224 2.68 20.84 14.36
CA SER A 224 2.50 20.68 12.92
C SER A 224 1.87 21.95 12.39
N GLU A 225 2.60 22.71 11.59
CA GLU A 225 2.02 23.73 10.74
C GLU A 225 1.55 23.06 9.45
N GLY A 226 0.25 23.13 9.18
CA GLY A 226 -0.29 22.51 7.98
C GLY A 226 -1.80 22.55 7.89
N ASN A 227 -2.29 22.05 6.77
CA ASN A 227 -3.72 21.85 6.59
C ASN A 227 -4.19 20.55 7.25
N LEU A 228 -5.49 20.23 7.12
CA LEU A 228 -6.05 19.03 7.74
C LEU A 228 -5.36 17.77 7.23
N VAL A 229 -5.09 17.67 5.93
CA VAL A 229 -4.42 16.52 5.31
C VAL A 229 -3.05 16.25 5.94
N GLN A 230 -2.21 17.28 6.05
CA GLN A 230 -0.88 17.16 6.65
C GLN A 230 -0.97 16.76 8.12
N THR A 231 -1.94 17.32 8.84
CA THR A 231 -2.21 16.96 10.24
C THR A 231 -2.61 15.49 10.36
N LEU A 232 -3.49 14.99 9.49
CA LEU A 232 -3.90 13.58 9.50
C LEU A 232 -2.73 12.63 9.17
N GLN A 233 -1.88 12.99 8.21
CA GLN A 233 -0.67 12.20 7.91
C GLN A 233 0.33 12.18 9.07
N ALA A 234 0.50 13.31 9.77
CA ALA A 234 1.31 13.39 10.98
C ALA A 234 0.73 12.54 12.11
N LEU A 235 -0.60 12.57 12.32
CA LEU A 235 -1.27 11.76 13.33
C LEU A 235 -1.18 10.26 13.04
N ALA A 236 -1.39 9.86 11.78
CA ALA A 236 -1.22 8.47 11.34
C ALA A 236 0.18 7.95 11.68
N THR A 237 1.20 8.77 11.41
CA THR A 237 2.61 8.43 11.66
C THR A 237 2.95 8.42 13.15
N ARG A 238 2.55 9.44 13.91
CA ARG A 238 2.87 9.55 15.34
C ARG A 238 2.28 8.41 16.17
N HIS A 239 1.06 8.02 15.85
CA HIS A 239 0.33 6.98 16.58
C HIS A 239 0.44 5.59 15.93
N ASN A 240 1.20 5.47 14.84
CA ASN A 240 1.38 4.22 14.09
C ASN A 240 0.04 3.55 13.69
N VAL A 241 -0.89 4.35 13.17
CA VAL A 241 -2.24 3.90 12.74
C VAL A 241 -2.51 4.30 11.29
N THR A 242 -3.36 3.53 10.62
CA THR A 242 -3.92 3.94 9.33
C THR A 242 -5.13 4.85 9.56
N ILE A 243 -5.20 5.97 8.85
CA ILE A 243 -6.33 6.90 8.92
C ILE A 243 -7.01 6.96 7.55
N GLU A 244 -8.29 6.59 7.51
CA GLU A 244 -9.16 6.73 6.35
C GLU A 244 -10.04 7.97 6.53
N ALA A 245 -9.91 8.98 5.68
CA ALA A 245 -10.68 10.21 5.77
C ALA A 245 -11.44 10.51 4.48
N ARG A 246 -12.72 10.86 4.60
CA ARG A 246 -13.51 11.39 3.49
C ARG A 246 -13.52 12.90 3.58
N LEU A 247 -12.90 13.57 2.62
CA LEU A 247 -12.61 15.00 2.66
C LEU A 247 -13.22 15.71 1.45
N GLU A 248 -13.84 16.86 1.65
CA GLU A 248 -14.33 17.72 0.55
C GLU A 248 -13.32 18.81 0.18
N ASP A 249 -12.57 19.30 1.17
CA ASP A 249 -11.47 20.25 1.02
C ASP A 249 -10.30 19.88 1.95
N ALA A 250 -9.12 20.44 1.68
CA ALA A 250 -7.92 20.17 2.46
C ALA A 250 -7.87 20.96 3.79
N GLY A 251 -8.75 21.92 3.97
CA GLY A 251 -8.76 22.89 5.07
C GLY A 251 -7.75 24.03 4.89
N PRO A 252 -7.91 25.12 5.66
CA PRO A 252 -6.90 26.17 5.74
C PRO A 252 -5.62 25.67 6.41
N LEU A 253 -4.51 26.33 6.15
CA LEU A 253 -3.27 26.14 6.91
C LEU A 253 -3.49 26.63 8.34
N THR A 254 -3.23 25.76 9.31
CA THR A 254 -3.38 26.03 10.73
C THR A 254 -2.19 25.48 11.49
N GLU A 255 -1.70 26.22 12.47
CA GLU A 255 -0.73 25.68 13.43
C GLU A 255 -1.49 24.81 14.43
N ARG A 256 -1.11 23.54 14.55
CA ARG A 256 -1.74 22.59 15.45
C ARG A 256 -0.70 21.90 16.31
N ARG A 257 -0.93 21.91 17.61
CA ARG A 257 -0.08 21.21 18.57
C ARG A 257 -0.54 19.76 18.67
N ILE A 258 0.39 18.83 18.47
CA ILE A 258 0.16 17.39 18.55
C ILE A 258 0.93 16.88 19.77
N ASP A 259 0.62 17.35 20.99
CA ASP A 259 1.38 16.99 22.20
C ASP A 259 0.54 16.24 23.23
N GLY A 260 1.07 15.10 23.70
CA GLY A 260 0.66 14.42 24.93
C GLY A 260 -0.76 13.83 24.98
N ALA A 261 -1.63 14.21 24.04
CA ALA A 261 -2.99 13.71 23.94
C ALA A 261 -3.04 12.33 23.25
N SER A 262 -4.08 11.57 23.58
CA SER A 262 -4.42 10.34 22.86
C SER A 262 -4.68 10.64 21.37
N LEU A 263 -4.59 9.62 20.51
CA LEU A 263 -4.93 9.73 19.09
C LEU A 263 -6.30 10.41 18.89
N MET A 264 -7.33 9.96 19.62
CA MET A 264 -8.68 10.50 19.50
C MET A 264 -8.77 11.95 19.97
N GLY A 265 -8.09 12.34 21.05
CA GLY A 265 -8.07 13.75 21.48
C GLY A 265 -7.44 14.67 20.45
N ASN A 266 -6.31 14.27 19.85
CA ASN A 266 -5.69 15.05 18.77
C ASN A 266 -6.59 15.11 17.51
N LEU A 267 -7.34 14.05 17.22
CA LEU A 267 -8.27 14.03 16.10
C LEU A 267 -9.48 14.93 16.34
N ASP A 268 -10.07 14.92 17.54
CA ASP A 268 -11.18 15.79 17.90
C ASP A 268 -10.76 17.27 17.77
N ASP A 269 -9.56 17.61 18.23
CA ASP A 269 -8.98 18.95 18.05
C ASP A 269 -8.71 19.27 16.58
N ALA A 270 -8.16 18.32 15.80
CA ALA A 270 -7.89 18.47 14.38
C ALA A 270 -9.17 18.73 13.56
N LEU A 271 -10.26 18.04 13.91
CA LEU A 271 -11.54 18.06 13.20
C LEU A 271 -12.52 19.13 13.71
N ALA A 272 -12.19 19.84 14.80
CA ALA A 272 -13.01 20.92 15.33
C ALA A 272 -13.38 21.95 14.25
N GLY A 273 -14.68 22.17 14.05
CA GLY A 273 -15.22 23.11 13.07
C GLY A 273 -15.34 22.58 11.62
N THR A 274 -14.84 21.37 11.32
CA THR A 274 -14.93 20.77 9.98
C THR A 274 -16.27 20.05 9.74
N GLY A 275 -17.00 19.71 10.80
CA GLY A 275 -18.19 18.87 10.74
C GLY A 275 -17.90 17.36 10.62
N LEU A 276 -16.63 16.98 10.49
CA LEU A 276 -16.18 15.60 10.46
C LEU A 276 -16.02 15.03 11.86
N THR A 277 -16.15 13.72 11.98
CA THR A 277 -16.01 12.96 13.23
C THR A 277 -15.08 11.77 13.02
N ALA A 278 -14.24 11.50 14.02
CA ALA A 278 -13.36 10.34 14.02
C ALA A 278 -14.00 9.16 14.77
N LYS A 279 -13.83 7.95 14.24
CA LYS A 279 -14.22 6.70 14.90
C LYS A 279 -13.14 5.65 14.72
N MET A 280 -12.73 5.03 15.83
CA MET A 280 -11.85 3.86 15.79
C MET A 280 -12.62 2.65 15.26
N VAL A 281 -12.14 2.08 14.16
CA VAL A 281 -12.73 0.89 13.52
C VAL A 281 -12.05 -0.38 14.01
N SER A 282 -10.74 -0.32 14.19
CA SER A 282 -9.90 -1.35 14.83
C SER A 282 -8.71 -0.68 15.52
N ASP A 283 -7.88 -1.47 16.21
CA ASP A 283 -6.66 -0.99 16.89
C ASP A 283 -5.67 -0.30 15.94
N SER A 284 -5.77 -0.55 14.63
CA SER A 284 -4.85 -0.02 13.61
C SER A 284 -5.53 0.84 12.53
N LEU A 285 -6.85 1.09 12.65
CA LEU A 285 -7.62 1.83 11.65
C LEU A 285 -8.58 2.81 12.31
N VAL A 286 -8.43 4.09 11.96
CA VAL A 286 -9.39 5.15 12.28
C VAL A 286 -10.08 5.63 11.02
N ARG A 287 -11.39 5.84 11.12
CA ARG A 287 -12.22 6.35 10.04
C ARG A 287 -12.78 7.73 10.39
N ILE A 288 -12.63 8.67 9.47
CA ILE A 288 -13.11 10.05 9.56
C ILE A 288 -14.19 10.26 8.50
N ARG A 289 -15.34 10.77 8.93
CA ARG A 289 -16.54 10.98 8.13
C ARG A 289 -17.30 12.23 8.55
#